data_AF-A0A199UHG8-F1
#
_entry.id   AF-A0A199UHG8-F1
#
_cell.length_a   1.000
_cell.length_b   1.000
_cell.length_c   1.000
_cell.angle_alpha   90.00
_cell.angle_beta   90.00
_cell.angle_gamma   90.00
#
_symmetry.space_group_name_H-M   'P 1'
#
loop_
_entity.id
_entity.type
_entity.pdbx_description
1 polymer ?
#
loop_
_entity_poly.entity_id
_entity_poly.type
_entity_poly.pdbx_seq_one_letter_code
_entity_poly.pdbx_strand_id
1 'polypeptide(L)'
;MKEEANEPFKFVEMALRICVVPLTVASILVMATNKQESDTYGKVEYNNLTGFKYLVCISAISAGYALASTLSSFLRFFCKEWVLFLLDQVVAYLMVTSGSAVAEVVYLAEEGDREASWSEVCSYYGKFCYKTKVSLALHFMALVGFIALSLISAYRLFSKFDAPAVASTEVGEEGK
;
A
#
# COMPACT_ATOMS: atom_id res chain seq x y z
N MET A 1 -28.93 -16.06 1.21
CA MET A 1 -27.67 -16.66 1.73
C MET A 1 -26.41 -15.94 1.25
N LYS A 2 -26.26 -15.58 -0.05
CA LYS A 2 -25.11 -14.77 -0.53
C LYS A 2 -25.04 -13.34 0.09
N GLU A 3 -26.18 -12.79 0.53
CA GLU A 3 -26.27 -11.43 1.09
C GLU A 3 -25.75 -11.33 2.55
N GLU A 4 -26.05 -12.32 3.40
CA GLU A 4 -25.60 -12.43 4.79
C GLU A 4 -24.06 -12.50 4.92
N ALA A 5 -23.40 -13.17 3.97
CA ALA A 5 -21.93 -13.30 3.96
C ALA A 5 -21.22 -11.99 3.56
N ASN A 6 -21.90 -11.04 2.93
CA ASN A 6 -21.28 -9.84 2.35
C ASN A 6 -21.19 -8.67 3.34
N GLU A 7 -22.08 -8.63 4.34
CA GLU A 7 -22.09 -7.61 5.40
C GLU A 7 -20.81 -7.60 6.28
N PRO A 8 -20.27 -8.74 6.76
CA PRO A 8 -19.03 -8.71 7.53
C PRO A 8 -17.84 -8.21 6.70
N PHE A 9 -17.75 -8.57 5.42
CA PHE A 9 -16.68 -8.09 4.54
C PHE A 9 -16.74 -6.58 4.31
N LYS A 10 -17.95 -6.00 4.14
CA LYS A 10 -18.11 -4.55 4.02
C LYS A 10 -17.63 -3.83 5.29
N PHE A 11 -17.98 -4.34 6.47
CA PHE A 11 -17.53 -3.75 7.73
C PHE A 11 -16.01 -3.78 7.85
N VAL A 12 -15.38 -4.93 7.58
CA VAL A 12 -13.92 -5.09 7.61
C VAL A 12 -13.24 -4.17 6.58
N GLU A 13 -13.79 -4.08 5.37
CA GLU A 13 -13.30 -3.21 4.30
C GLU A 13 -13.32 -1.74 4.73
N MET A 14 -14.42 -1.28 5.34
CA MET A 14 -14.53 0.10 5.85
C MET A 14 -13.57 0.35 7.03
N ALA A 15 -13.47 -0.60 7.96
CA ALA A 15 -12.54 -0.50 9.08
C ALA A 15 -11.08 -0.40 8.60
N LEU A 16 -10.68 -1.25 7.65
CA LEU A 16 -9.35 -1.21 7.04
C LEU A 16 -9.06 0.14 6.39
N ARG A 17 -9.99 0.69 5.59
CA ARG A 17 -9.81 2.02 4.96
C ARG A 17 -9.61 3.13 5.99
N ILE A 18 -10.34 3.09 7.10
CA ILE A 18 -10.18 4.08 8.18
C ILE A 18 -8.84 3.88 8.89
N CYS A 19 -8.40 2.64 9.11
CA CYS A 19 -7.15 2.31 9.80
C CYS A 19 -5.88 2.65 8.99
N VAL A 20 -5.90 2.53 7.65
CA VAL A 20 -4.71 2.83 6.83
C VAL A 20 -4.41 4.33 6.74
N VAL A 21 -5.40 5.20 6.93
CA VAL A 21 -5.20 6.67 6.92
C VAL A 21 -4.23 7.15 8.01
N PRO A 22 -4.43 6.87 9.31
CA PRO A 22 -3.48 7.31 10.33
C PRO A 22 -2.11 6.66 10.16
N LEU A 23 -2.00 5.43 9.66
CA LEU A 23 -0.71 4.78 9.39
C LEU A 23 0.07 5.50 8.29
N THR A 24 -0.58 5.79 7.16
CA THR A 24 0.04 6.53 6.04
C THR A 24 0.39 7.97 6.44
N VAL A 25 -0.50 8.66 7.16
CA VAL A 25 -0.22 10.01 7.70
C VAL A 25 0.96 9.98 8.68
N ALA A 26 1.02 9.02 9.59
CA ALA A 26 2.14 8.87 10.51
C ALA A 26 3.45 8.60 9.76
N SER A 27 3.43 7.72 8.75
CA SER A 27 4.60 7.45 7.89
C SER A 27 5.10 8.73 7.20
N ILE A 28 4.19 9.53 6.63
CA ILE A 28 4.49 10.83 6.00
C ILE A 28 5.10 11.78 7.02
N LEU A 29 4.47 11.98 8.17
CA LEU A 29 4.92 12.95 9.16
C LEU A 29 6.31 12.59 9.70
N VAL A 30 6.55 11.30 9.99
CA VAL A 30 7.86 10.84 10.46
C VAL A 30 8.94 11.08 9.40
N MET A 31 8.68 10.76 8.12
CA MET A 31 9.67 10.94 7.05
C MET A 31 9.87 12.41 6.68
N ALA A 32 8.80 13.17 6.46
CA ALA A 32 8.86 14.56 6.00
C ALA A 32 9.49 15.50 7.05
N THR A 33 9.40 15.15 8.34
CA THR A 33 10.09 15.87 9.41
C THR A 33 11.48 15.30 9.72
N ASN A 34 11.95 14.31 8.94
CA ASN A 34 13.23 13.67 9.17
C ASN A 34 14.37 14.53 8.63
N LYS A 35 15.16 15.05 9.56
CA LYS A 35 16.39 15.80 9.32
C LYS A 35 17.34 15.61 10.49
N GLN A 36 18.63 15.58 10.20
CA GLN A 36 19.69 15.54 11.20
C GLN A 36 20.90 16.32 10.70
N GLU A 37 21.61 16.96 11.61
CA GLU A 37 22.84 17.72 11.35
C GLU A 37 23.99 17.08 12.13
N SER A 38 25.17 17.06 11.50
CA SER A 38 26.43 16.54 12.03
C SER A 38 27.51 17.58 11.80
N ASP A 39 28.29 17.88 12.82
CA ASP A 39 29.37 18.88 12.73
C ASP A 39 30.47 18.49 11.73
N THR A 40 30.64 17.19 11.48
CA THR A 40 31.69 16.65 10.58
C THR A 40 31.20 16.45 9.14
N TYR A 41 29.95 16.01 8.96
CA TYR A 41 29.43 15.58 7.65
C TYR A 41 28.31 16.47 7.10
N GLY A 42 27.91 17.50 7.85
CA GLY A 42 26.87 18.44 7.46
C GLY A 42 25.46 17.92 7.74
N LYS A 43 24.50 18.38 6.93
CA LYS A 43 23.06 18.18 7.17
C LYS A 43 22.48 17.19 6.17
N VAL A 44 21.68 16.25 6.69
CA VAL A 44 20.88 15.32 5.88
C VAL A 44 19.39 15.55 6.15
N GLU A 45 18.61 15.59 5.07
CA GLU A 45 17.15 15.74 5.09
C GLU A 45 16.50 14.73 4.15
N TYR A 46 15.24 14.38 4.42
CA TYR A 46 14.51 13.44 3.57
C TYR A 46 14.45 13.87 2.09
N ASN A 47 14.38 15.19 1.84
CA ASN A 47 14.23 15.74 0.49
C ASN A 47 15.51 15.60 -0.37
N ASN A 48 16.65 15.28 0.26
CA ASN A 48 17.89 14.98 -0.45
C ASN A 48 17.84 13.62 -1.16
N LEU A 49 16.98 12.69 -0.72
CA LEU A 49 16.90 11.34 -1.24
C LEU A 49 15.61 11.13 -2.04
N THR A 50 15.75 10.81 -3.33
CA THR A 50 14.59 10.61 -4.22
C THR A 50 13.69 9.46 -3.77
N GLY A 51 14.25 8.37 -3.22
CA GLY A 51 13.46 7.28 -2.66
C GLY A 51 12.54 7.74 -1.52
N PHE A 52 13.01 8.66 -0.66
CA PHE A 52 12.23 9.11 0.50
C PHE A 52 11.11 10.05 0.07
N LYS A 53 11.37 10.93 -0.91
CA LYS A 53 10.33 11.71 -1.58
C LYS A 53 9.27 10.81 -2.20
N TYR A 54 9.69 9.77 -2.91
CA TYR A 54 8.78 8.85 -3.57
C TYR A 54 7.86 8.15 -2.56
N LEU A 55 8.40 7.63 -1.45
CA LEU A 55 7.61 7.03 -0.37
C LEU A 55 6.61 8.02 0.25
N VAL A 56 7.02 9.26 0.50
CA VAL A 56 6.10 10.31 1.02
C VAL A 56 4.97 10.59 0.03
N CYS A 57 5.28 10.76 -1.26
CA CYS A 57 4.28 11.00 -2.30
C CYS A 57 3.28 9.85 -2.41
N ILE A 58 3.76 8.60 -2.45
CA ILE A 58 2.89 7.43 -2.53
C ILE A 58 2.04 7.27 -1.26
N SER A 59 2.62 7.49 -0.08
CA SER A 59 1.85 7.47 1.17
C SER A 59 0.74 8.52 1.16
N ALA A 60 0.99 9.71 0.62
CA ALA A 60 0.01 10.78 0.51
C ALA A 60 -1.13 10.44 -0.48
N ILE A 61 -0.79 9.87 -1.65
CA ILE A 61 -1.77 9.35 -2.61
C ILE A 61 -2.64 8.28 -1.95
N SER A 62 -2.03 7.38 -1.19
CA SER A 62 -2.71 6.28 -0.50
C SER A 62 -3.67 6.79 0.57
N ALA A 63 -3.24 7.77 1.38
CA ALA A 63 -4.09 8.43 2.38
C ALA A 63 -5.29 9.14 1.72
N GLY A 64 -5.03 9.91 0.66
CA GLY A 64 -6.06 10.62 -0.09
C GLY A 64 -7.07 9.66 -0.73
N TYR A 65 -6.60 8.56 -1.31
CA TYR A 65 -7.46 7.52 -1.87
C TYR A 65 -8.32 6.83 -0.81
N ALA A 66 -7.74 6.44 0.34
CA ALA A 66 -8.48 5.80 1.43
C ALA A 66 -9.58 6.72 1.98
N LEU A 67 -9.31 8.02 2.10
CA LEU A 67 -10.32 9.03 2.49
C LEU A 67 -11.40 9.18 1.42
N ALA A 68 -11.03 9.32 0.15
CA ALA A 68 -11.98 9.50 -0.95
C ALA A 68 -12.89 8.27 -1.13
N SER A 69 -12.35 7.06 -1.03
CA SER A 69 -13.12 5.80 -1.13
C SER A 69 -14.07 5.61 0.06
N THR A 70 -13.64 5.98 1.27
CA THR A 70 -14.49 5.98 2.48
C THR A 70 -15.64 6.98 2.33
N LEU A 71 -15.34 8.21 1.88
CA LEU A 71 -16.34 9.25 1.68
C LEU A 71 -17.35 8.89 0.58
N SER A 72 -16.88 8.32 -0.52
CA SER A 72 -17.72 7.83 -1.62
C SER A 72 -18.75 6.80 -1.12
N SER A 73 -18.30 5.86 -0.27
CA SER A 73 -19.16 4.86 0.35
C SER A 73 -20.22 5.48 1.28
N PHE A 74 -19.84 6.52 2.04
CA PHE A 74 -20.75 7.22 2.95
C PHE A 74 -21.79 8.08 2.21
N LEU A 75 -21.36 8.80 1.17
CA LEU A 75 -22.21 9.67 0.35
C LEU A 75 -23.04 8.91 -0.70
N ARG A 76 -22.90 7.57 -0.78
CA ARG A 76 -23.50 6.71 -1.79
C ARG A 76 -23.21 7.18 -3.23
N PHE A 77 -22.03 7.76 -3.44
CA PHE A 77 -21.56 8.04 -4.80
C PHE A 77 -21.17 6.70 -5.43
N PHE A 78 -21.87 6.28 -6.49
CA PHE A 78 -21.70 4.94 -7.06
C PHE A 78 -20.36 4.82 -7.82
N CYS A 79 -19.30 4.39 -7.14
CA CYS A 79 -18.15 3.77 -7.80
C CYS A 79 -18.48 2.29 -8.07
N LYS A 80 -18.30 1.84 -9.32
CA LYS A 80 -18.47 0.42 -9.65
C LYS A 80 -17.45 -0.42 -8.87
N GLU A 81 -17.85 -1.57 -8.34
CA GLU A 81 -17.00 -2.42 -7.47
C GLU A 81 -15.65 -2.81 -8.11
N TRP A 82 -15.64 -3.05 -9.43
CA TRP A 82 -14.40 -3.35 -10.15
C TRP A 82 -13.41 -2.16 -10.18
N VAL A 83 -13.90 -0.92 -10.14
CA VAL A 83 -13.04 0.28 -10.08
C VAL A 83 -12.38 0.38 -8.71
N LEU A 84 -13.10 0.09 -7.63
CA LEU A 84 -12.52 0.07 -6.28
C LEU A 84 -11.44 -1.00 -6.19
N PHE A 85 -11.72 -2.22 -6.67
CA PHE A 85 -10.72 -3.29 -6.74
C PHE A 85 -9.46 -2.89 -7.52
N LEU A 86 -9.62 -2.31 -8.71
CA LEU A 86 -8.47 -1.86 -9.51
C LEU A 86 -7.65 -0.78 -8.80
N LEU A 87 -8.31 0.19 -8.15
CA LEU A 87 -7.62 1.26 -7.43
C LEU A 87 -6.93 0.74 -6.17
N ASP A 88 -7.57 -0.14 -5.40
CA ASP A 88 -6.97 -0.80 -4.23
C ASP A 88 -5.68 -1.54 -4.65
N GLN A 89 -5.71 -2.25 -5.78
CA GLN A 89 -4.56 -2.97 -6.32
C GLN A 89 -3.45 -2.04 -6.81
N VAL A 90 -3.79 -0.96 -7.54
CA VAL A 90 -2.81 0.02 -8.02
C VAL A 90 -2.09 0.69 -6.84
N VAL A 91 -2.84 1.07 -5.80
CA VAL A 91 -2.25 1.68 -4.60
C VAL A 91 -1.34 0.69 -3.88
N ALA A 92 -1.74 -0.57 -3.73
CA ALA A 92 -0.89 -1.61 -3.16
C ALA A 92 0.44 -1.76 -3.92
N TYR A 93 0.40 -1.77 -5.26
CA TYR A 93 1.63 -1.86 -6.05
C TYR A 93 2.54 -0.64 -5.89
N LEU A 94 1.98 0.57 -5.90
CA LEU A 94 2.77 1.79 -5.67
C LEU A 94 3.42 1.79 -4.28
N MET A 95 2.70 1.32 -3.26
CA MET A 95 3.22 1.17 -1.90
C MET A 95 4.37 0.16 -1.86
N VAL A 96 4.24 -1.00 -2.52
CA VAL A 96 5.33 -2.00 -2.62
C VAL A 96 6.58 -1.39 -3.28
N THR A 97 6.43 -0.71 -4.42
CA THR A 97 7.58 -0.18 -5.17
C THR A 97 8.29 0.92 -4.39
N SER A 98 7.54 1.83 -3.77
CA SER A 98 8.14 2.92 -2.97
C SER A 98 8.75 2.43 -1.67
N GLY A 99 8.09 1.48 -0.98
CA GLY A 99 8.65 0.81 0.20
C GLY A 99 9.95 0.08 -0.11
N SER A 100 10.01 -0.64 -1.23
CA SER A 100 11.22 -1.36 -1.66
C SER A 100 12.38 -0.41 -1.96
N ALA A 101 12.12 0.69 -2.66
CA ALA A 101 13.15 1.70 -2.94
C ALA A 101 13.74 2.30 -1.66
N VAL A 102 12.91 2.54 -0.63
CA VAL A 102 13.41 3.03 0.67
C VAL A 102 14.10 1.95 1.47
N ALA A 103 13.62 0.71 1.42
CA ALA A 103 14.24 -0.43 2.08
C ALA A 103 15.68 -0.66 1.58
N GLU A 104 15.90 -0.55 0.26
CA GLU A 104 17.24 -0.64 -0.34
C GLU A 104 18.15 0.50 0.14
N VAL A 105 17.66 1.74 0.16
CA VAL A 105 18.43 2.88 0.67
C VAL A 105 18.76 2.72 2.16
N VAL A 106 17.84 2.19 2.97
CA VAL A 106 18.08 1.89 4.38
C VAL A 106 19.14 0.80 4.53
N TYR A 107 19.07 -0.26 3.73
CA TYR A 107 20.06 -1.33 3.72
C TYR A 107 21.46 -0.80 3.39
N LEU A 108 21.60 -0.02 2.32
CA LEU A 108 22.87 0.62 1.95
C LEU A 108 23.35 1.63 3.01
N ALA A 109 22.43 2.30 3.72
CA ALA A 109 22.78 3.23 4.78
C ALA A 109 23.29 2.53 6.05
N GLU A 110 22.89 1.28 6.32
CA GLU A 110 23.32 0.48 7.47
C GLU A 110 24.57 -0.36 7.19
N GLU A 111 24.66 -1.00 6.02
CA GLU A 111 25.77 -1.91 5.71
C GLU A 111 26.84 -1.27 4.82
N GLY A 112 26.46 -0.26 4.02
CA GLY A 112 27.28 0.24 2.93
C GLY A 112 27.39 -0.76 1.76
N ASP A 113 28.17 -0.37 0.75
CA ASP A 113 28.56 -1.21 -0.37
C ASP A 113 29.96 -0.81 -0.84
N ARG A 114 30.92 -1.72 -0.66
CA ARG A 114 32.32 -1.47 -1.02
C ARG A 114 32.52 -1.41 -2.54
N GLU A 115 31.77 -2.17 -3.32
CA GLU A 115 31.89 -2.21 -4.78
C GLU A 115 31.36 -0.92 -5.40
N ALA A 116 30.23 -0.43 -4.88
CA ALA A 116 29.67 0.87 -5.26
C ALA A 116 30.35 2.08 -4.57
N SER A 117 31.35 1.84 -3.71
CA SER A 117 32.00 2.87 -2.88
C SER A 117 31.02 3.68 -2.01
N TRP A 118 29.91 3.06 -1.61
CA TRP A 118 28.91 3.64 -0.72
C TRP A 118 29.28 3.34 0.74
N SER A 119 29.54 4.37 1.54
CA SER A 119 29.84 4.22 2.96
C SER A 119 28.58 4.06 3.81
N GLU A 120 28.68 3.33 4.93
CA GLU A 120 27.63 3.34 5.95
C GLU A 120 27.35 4.78 6.42
N VAL A 121 26.07 5.13 6.51
CA VAL A 121 25.58 6.47 6.90
C VAL A 121 24.99 6.45 8.31
N CYS A 122 24.38 5.33 8.71
CA CYS A 122 23.63 5.22 9.96
C CYS A 122 24.49 5.28 11.22
N SER A 123 25.77 4.94 11.14
CA SER A 123 26.74 5.15 12.23
C SER A 123 26.89 6.63 12.62
N TYR A 124 26.78 7.54 11.66
CA TYR A 124 26.84 9.00 11.89
C TYR A 124 25.45 9.64 12.08
N TYR A 125 24.45 9.15 11.35
CA TYR A 125 23.09 9.70 11.31
C TYR A 125 22.06 8.76 11.95
N GLY A 126 22.37 8.17 13.10
CA GLY A 126 21.55 7.14 13.74
C GLY A 126 20.09 7.55 14.02
N LYS A 127 19.85 8.81 14.43
CA LYS A 127 18.48 9.31 14.68
C LYS A 127 17.68 9.43 13.39
N PHE A 128 18.32 9.91 12.31
CA PHE A 128 17.73 9.98 10.99
C PHE A 128 17.37 8.58 10.48
N CYS A 129 18.30 7.62 10.57
CA CYS A 129 18.04 6.24 10.16
C CYS A 129 16.94 5.56 10.98
N TYR A 130 16.93 5.76 12.30
CA TYR A 130 15.87 5.24 13.15
C TYR A 130 14.49 5.77 12.73
N LYS A 131 14.35 7.08 12.51
CA LYS A 131 13.11 7.68 12.01
C LYS A 131 12.71 7.15 10.64
N THR A 132 13.68 6.99 9.73
CA THR A 132 13.43 6.39 8.40
C THR A 132 12.86 4.98 8.54
N LYS A 133 13.45 4.14 9.38
CA LYS A 133 12.95 2.77 9.66
C LYS A 133 11.54 2.76 10.24
N VAL A 134 11.26 3.66 11.20
CA VAL A 134 9.90 3.80 11.77
C VAL A 134 8.88 4.21 10.70
N SER A 135 9.21 5.19 9.86
CA SER A 135 8.36 5.60 8.74
C SER A 135 8.11 4.45 7.75
N LEU A 136 9.17 3.72 7.41
CA LEU A 136 9.11 2.56 6.50
C LEU A 136 8.25 1.44 7.09
N ALA A 137 8.37 1.15 8.39
CA ALA A 137 7.53 0.16 9.07
C ALA A 137 6.04 0.56 9.05
N LEU A 138 5.72 1.83 9.32
CA LEU A 138 4.36 2.37 9.21
C LEU A 138 3.80 2.24 7.79
N HIS A 139 4.65 2.50 6.78
CA HIS A 139 4.30 2.34 5.37
C HIS A 139 3.98 0.88 5.03
N PHE A 140 4.81 -0.08 5.46
CA PHE A 140 4.57 -1.50 5.25
C PHE A 140 3.33 -2.01 5.99
N MET A 141 3.04 -1.52 7.19
CA MET A 141 1.79 -1.85 7.89
C MET A 141 0.56 -1.36 7.11
N ALA A 142 0.61 -0.14 6.55
CA ALA A 142 -0.46 0.35 5.69
C ALA A 142 -0.58 -0.46 4.39
N LEU A 143 0.54 -0.88 3.79
CA LEU A 143 0.56 -1.76 2.61
C LEU A 143 -0.16 -3.09 2.88
N VAL A 144 0.08 -3.73 4.02
CA VAL A 144 -0.65 -4.96 4.40
C VAL A 144 -2.17 -4.70 4.44
N GLY A 145 -2.58 -3.52 4.93
CA GLY A 145 -3.98 -3.09 4.87
C GLY A 145 -4.52 -2.98 3.43
N PHE A 146 -3.77 -2.38 2.51
CA PHE A 146 -4.14 -2.27 1.10
C PHE A 146 -4.17 -3.63 0.38
N ILE A 147 -3.27 -4.54 0.70
CA ILE A 147 -3.30 -5.93 0.20
C ILE A 147 -4.59 -6.62 0.67
N ALA A 148 -4.94 -6.50 1.95
CA ALA A 148 -6.19 -7.05 2.48
C ALA A 148 -7.42 -6.43 1.82
N LEU A 149 -7.43 -5.10 1.59
CA LEU A 149 -8.50 -4.41 0.86
C LEU A 149 -8.67 -4.95 -0.56
N SER A 150 -7.58 -5.12 -1.29
CA SER A 150 -7.60 -5.69 -2.64
C SER A 150 -8.14 -7.13 -2.66
N LEU A 151 -7.75 -7.97 -1.70
CA LEU A 151 -8.26 -9.34 -1.60
C LEU A 151 -9.77 -9.38 -1.29
N ILE A 152 -10.23 -8.53 -0.38
CA ILE A 152 -11.66 -8.43 -0.02
C ILE A 152 -12.46 -7.92 -1.22
N SER A 153 -12.00 -6.86 -1.90
CA SER A 153 -12.70 -6.30 -3.05
C SER A 153 -12.71 -7.26 -4.24
N ALA A 154 -11.62 -8.01 -4.49
CA ALA A 154 -11.58 -9.10 -5.45
C ALA A 154 -12.62 -10.18 -5.12
N TYR A 155 -12.63 -10.68 -3.88
CA TYR A 155 -13.57 -11.72 -3.46
C TYR A 155 -15.03 -11.28 -3.64
N ARG A 156 -15.35 -10.03 -3.26
CA ARG A 156 -16.71 -9.47 -3.43
C ARG A 156 -17.10 -9.29 -4.90
N LEU A 157 -16.15 -8.91 -5.75
CA LEU A 157 -16.38 -8.79 -7.19
C LEU A 157 -16.59 -10.16 -7.83
N PHE A 158 -15.71 -11.11 -7.56
CA PHE A 158 -15.71 -12.42 -8.22
C PHE A 158 -16.79 -13.38 -7.69
N SER A 159 -17.21 -13.27 -6.42
CA SER A 159 -18.29 -14.10 -5.87
C SER A 159 -19.68 -13.86 -6.50
N LYS A 160 -19.82 -12.80 -7.30
CA LYS A 160 -21.04 -12.51 -8.08
C LYS A 160 -21.14 -13.26 -9.41
N PHE A 161 -20.02 -13.76 -9.93
CA PHE A 161 -20.01 -14.51 -11.18
C PHE A 161 -20.19 -15.99 -10.86
N ASP A 162 -21.25 -16.60 -11.37
CA ASP A 162 -21.42 -18.05 -11.31
C ASP A 162 -20.50 -18.73 -12.36
N ALA A 163 -20.09 -19.97 -12.09
CA ALA A 163 -19.30 -20.74 -13.05
C ALA A 163 -20.08 -20.88 -14.36
N PRO A 164 -19.42 -20.77 -15.53
CA PRO A 164 -20.09 -20.98 -16.81
C PRO A 164 -20.76 -22.36 -16.81
N ALA A 165 -22.05 -22.40 -17.15
CA ALA A 165 -22.78 -23.65 -17.26
C ALA A 165 -22.05 -24.53 -18.28
N VAL A 166 -21.58 -25.70 -17.83
CA VAL A 166 -21.00 -26.71 -18.71
C VAL A 166 -22.13 -27.15 -19.63
N ALA A 167 -22.08 -26.74 -20.90
CA ALA A 167 -23.01 -27.21 -21.91
C ALA A 167 -22.79 -28.71 -22.07
N SER A 168 -23.66 -29.52 -21.47
CA SER A 168 -23.79 -30.93 -21.81
C SER A 168 -24.22 -30.98 -23.27
N THR A 169 -23.30 -31.29 -24.16
CA THR A 169 -23.62 -31.72 -25.52
C THR A 169 -24.41 -33.02 -25.39
N GLU A 170 -25.74 -32.93 -25.32
CA GLU A 170 -26.60 -34.04 -25.69
C GLU A 170 -26.38 -34.27 -27.19
N VAL A 171 -25.50 -35.22 -27.50
CA VAL A 171 -25.44 -35.85 -28.81
C VAL A 171 -26.78 -36.55 -28.97
N GLY A 172 -27.72 -35.89 -29.65
CA GLY A 172 -28.90 -36.55 -30.18
C GLY A 172 -28.45 -37.59 -31.20
N GLU A 173 -28.60 -38.87 -30.86
CA GLU A 173 -28.64 -39.93 -31.85
C GLU A 173 -29.89 -39.74 -32.71
N GLU A 174 -29.69 -39.30 -33.96
CA GLU A 174 -30.68 -39.47 -35.02
C GLU A 174 -30.73 -40.95 -35.45
N GLY A 175 -31.93 -41.51 -35.28
CA GLY A 175 -32.57 -42.61 -36.03
C GLY A 175 -31.75 -43.64 -36.82
N LYS A 176 -31.96 -44.92 -36.47
CA LYS A 176 -32.59 -45.91 -37.38
C LYS A 176 -33.18 -47.09 -36.62
#